data_AF-A0AAE9VSQ0-F1
#
_entry.id   AF-A0AAE9VSQ0-F1
#
_cell.length_a   1.000
_cell.length_b   1.000
_cell.length_c   1.000
_cell.angle_alpha   90.00
_cell.angle_beta   90.00
_cell.angle_gamma   90.00
#
_symmetry.space_group_name_H-M   'P 1'
#
loop_
_entity.id
_entity.type
_entity.pdbx_description
1 polymer ?
#
loop_
_entity_poly.entity_id
_entity_poly.type
_entity_poly.pdbx_seq_one_letter_code
_entity_poly.pdbx_strand_id
1 'polypeptide(L)'
;MFKKSMMQKNTRPATQAELDAYIAARPRPVRNTYEGMYPLHEDIELSDEQVQIVLDYLQEVNFHLPGAAAHEFLVVRWARYTGFQFLQEPLEAYAIGLRCTHPGMEDQHTFIRMSWGQLMGDPEAVRLPVNEPVLASDMMTLARYRDTRTGPSRTGVDAYGTASDDSVPGTDFDLKLLNGALDDVLEQHRAGKGREINSWWNPALNWGVALAGRYPRLKYFESKERLDEQTLAALHAFEARAAQAETALQELGLVSPVSVAESALKQAQKAEHGAYSRRHRIRNPQPLTEAKSRQDT
;
A
#
# COMPACT_ATOMS: atom_id res chain seq x y z
N MET A 1 -17.32 -39.47 -14.37
CA MET A 1 -17.92 -38.76 -13.21
C MET A 1 -16.92 -37.73 -12.71
N PHE A 2 -17.02 -36.49 -13.18
CA PHE A 2 -16.20 -35.40 -12.65
C PHE A 2 -16.83 -34.92 -11.34
N LYS A 3 -16.08 -35.00 -10.24
CA LYS A 3 -16.47 -34.40 -8.96
C LYS A 3 -16.62 -32.91 -9.19
N LYS A 4 -17.86 -32.41 -9.09
CA LYS A 4 -18.15 -30.99 -8.90
C LYS A 4 -17.36 -30.55 -7.67
N SER A 5 -16.30 -29.77 -7.89
CA SER A 5 -15.70 -28.95 -6.85
C SER A 5 -16.83 -28.09 -6.29
N MET A 6 -17.27 -28.38 -5.06
CA MET A 6 -18.12 -27.46 -4.33
C MET A 6 -17.32 -26.16 -4.20
N MET A 7 -17.71 -25.13 -4.94
CA MET A 7 -17.37 -23.76 -4.58
C MET A 7 -17.75 -23.62 -3.11
N GLN A 8 -16.77 -23.56 -2.22
CA GLN A 8 -17.00 -23.09 -0.86
C GLN A 8 -17.73 -21.77 -1.01
N LYS A 9 -18.97 -21.69 -0.49
CA LYS A 9 -19.62 -20.39 -0.31
C LYS A 9 -18.59 -19.53 0.42
N ASN A 10 -18.22 -18.40 -0.18
CA ASN A 10 -17.42 -17.36 0.47
C ASN A 10 -18.29 -16.73 1.56
N THR A 11 -18.56 -17.47 2.63
CA THR A 11 -19.26 -16.94 3.81
C THR A 11 -18.27 -16.04 4.52
N ARG A 12 -18.55 -14.73 4.45
CA ARG A 12 -17.84 -13.72 5.22
C ARG A 12 -18.09 -14.00 6.71
N PRO A 13 -17.06 -14.00 7.57
CA PRO A 13 -17.24 -14.12 9.01
C PRO A 13 -18.26 -13.10 9.53
N ALA A 14 -19.27 -13.59 10.23
CA ALA A 14 -20.31 -12.81 10.90
C ALA A 14 -20.17 -12.87 12.42
N THR A 15 -19.41 -13.83 12.95
CA THR A 15 -19.11 -13.97 14.38
C THR A 15 -17.60 -13.96 14.66
N GLN A 16 -17.22 -13.66 15.91
CA GLN A 16 -15.82 -13.66 16.33
C GLN A 16 -15.17 -15.03 16.08
N ALA A 17 -15.86 -16.13 16.43
CA ALA A 17 -15.36 -17.49 16.23
C ALA A 17 -15.12 -17.83 14.74
N GLU A 18 -16.00 -17.37 13.84
CA GLU A 18 -15.81 -17.53 12.40
C GLU A 18 -14.61 -16.73 11.88
N LEU A 19 -14.40 -15.53 12.42
CA LEU A 19 -13.27 -14.68 12.04
C LEU A 19 -11.96 -15.29 12.53
N ASP A 20 -11.94 -15.81 13.75
CA ASP A 20 -10.78 -16.49 14.34
C ASP A 20 -10.41 -17.73 13.51
N ALA A 21 -11.39 -18.57 13.17
CA ALA A 21 -11.17 -19.74 12.30
C ALA A 21 -10.65 -19.33 10.91
N TYR A 22 -11.19 -18.24 10.35
CA TYR A 22 -10.73 -17.69 9.07
C TYR A 22 -9.28 -17.22 9.14
N ILE A 23 -8.88 -16.53 10.21
CA ILE A 23 -7.53 -16.00 10.41
C ILE A 23 -6.54 -17.14 10.67
N ALA A 24 -6.88 -18.10 11.53
CA ALA A 24 -6.03 -19.24 11.87
C ALA A 24 -5.66 -20.12 10.67
N ALA A 25 -6.53 -20.17 9.65
CA ALA A 25 -6.29 -20.88 8.40
C ALA A 25 -5.27 -20.19 7.46
N ARG A 26 -4.75 -19.01 7.81
CA ARG A 26 -3.86 -18.20 6.96
C ARG A 26 -2.53 -17.93 7.68
N PRO A 27 -1.40 -17.93 6.94
CA PRO A 27 -0.12 -17.63 7.54
C PRO A 27 -0.12 -16.20 8.10
N ARG A 28 0.42 -16.03 9.31
CA ARG A 28 0.60 -14.72 9.92
C ARG A 28 1.49 -13.86 9.00
N PRO A 29 1.08 -12.63 8.66
CA PRO A 29 1.94 -11.72 7.92
C PRO A 29 3.21 -11.46 8.73
N VAL A 30 4.36 -11.86 8.21
CA VAL A 30 5.65 -11.57 8.83
C VAL A 30 5.99 -10.11 8.52
N ARG A 31 6.31 -9.34 9.57
CA ARG A 31 6.77 -7.97 9.42
C ARG A 31 8.20 -7.97 8.86
N ASN A 32 8.41 -7.32 7.73
CA ASN A 32 9.75 -6.87 7.34
C ASN A 32 10.06 -5.60 8.15
N THR A 33 10.45 -5.75 9.42
CA THR A 33 11.11 -4.65 10.13
C THR A 33 12.42 -4.35 9.42
N TYR A 34 12.65 -3.09 9.05
CA TYR A 34 13.93 -2.67 8.49
C TYR A 34 15.02 -2.89 9.55
N GLU A 35 16.22 -3.34 9.13
CA GLU A 35 17.40 -3.32 9.99
C GLU A 35 17.59 -1.88 10.53
N GLY A 36 17.54 -1.72 11.85
CA GLY A 36 17.64 -0.42 12.54
C GLY A 36 16.41 0.02 13.33
N MET A 37 15.27 -0.67 13.19
CA MET A 37 14.12 -0.46 14.07
C MET A 37 14.15 -1.40 15.27
N TYR A 38 14.27 -0.85 16.49
CA TYR A 38 14.10 -1.58 17.75
C TYR A 38 12.71 -1.26 18.32
N PRO A 39 11.66 -2.00 17.93
CA PRO A 39 10.35 -1.76 18.52
C PRO A 39 10.38 -2.10 20.00
N LEU A 40 9.73 -1.29 20.85
CA LEU A 40 9.62 -1.60 22.29
C LEU A 40 8.77 -2.85 22.53
N HIS A 41 7.83 -3.13 21.62
CA HIS A 41 6.95 -4.29 21.68
C HIS A 41 6.82 -4.99 20.32
N GLU A 42 6.52 -6.28 20.37
CA GLU A 42 6.17 -7.07 19.19
C GLU A 42 4.69 -6.89 18.82
N ASP A 43 4.32 -7.24 17.58
CA ASP A 43 2.91 -7.44 17.25
C ASP A 43 2.37 -8.59 18.12
N ILE A 44 1.18 -8.43 18.71
CA ILE A 44 0.61 -9.43 19.64
C ILE A 44 -0.63 -10.09 19.07
N GLU A 45 -0.88 -11.32 19.54
CA GLU A 45 -2.17 -11.98 19.37
C GLU A 45 -3.04 -11.72 20.60
N LEU A 46 -4.27 -11.27 20.38
CA LEU A 46 -5.22 -10.91 21.42
C LEU A 46 -5.90 -12.16 21.98
N SER A 47 -5.86 -12.25 23.30
CA SER A 47 -6.70 -13.15 24.11
C SER A 47 -8.18 -12.74 24.05
N ASP A 48 -9.06 -13.61 24.54
CA ASP A 48 -10.50 -13.36 24.60
C ASP A 48 -10.81 -12.15 25.50
N GLU A 49 -10.09 -12.02 26.60
CA GLU A 49 -10.18 -10.88 27.51
C GLU A 49 -9.83 -9.57 26.80
N GLN A 50 -8.77 -9.56 26.00
CA GLN A 50 -8.34 -8.38 25.25
C GLN A 50 -9.30 -8.03 24.10
N VAL A 51 -9.88 -9.04 23.45
CA VAL A 51 -10.96 -8.82 22.47
C VAL A 51 -12.16 -8.16 23.15
N GLN A 52 -12.55 -8.61 24.34
CA GLN A 52 -13.65 -8.01 25.08
C GLN A 52 -13.34 -6.56 25.50
N ILE A 53 -12.13 -6.28 25.99
CA ILE A 53 -11.66 -4.93 26.31
C ILE A 53 -11.80 -4.00 25.09
N VAL A 54 -11.44 -4.47 23.89
CA VAL A 54 -11.61 -3.69 22.65
C VAL A 54 -13.08 -3.44 22.38
N LEU A 55 -13.93 -4.47 22.40
CA LEU A 55 -15.37 -4.35 22.13
C LEU A 55 -16.10 -3.42 23.11
N ASP A 56 -15.76 -3.50 24.39
CA ASP A 56 -16.30 -2.61 25.43
C ASP A 56 -15.87 -1.16 25.17
N TYR A 57 -14.61 -0.97 24.81
CA TYR A 57 -14.10 0.37 24.49
C TYR A 57 -14.78 0.97 23.25
N LEU A 58 -15.05 0.18 22.20
CA LEU A 58 -15.79 0.66 21.02
C LEU A 58 -17.16 1.20 21.40
N GLN A 59 -17.87 0.50 22.29
CA GLN A 59 -19.17 0.94 22.79
C GLN A 59 -19.06 2.20 23.65
N GLU A 60 -18.08 2.24 24.55
CA GLU A 60 -17.84 3.36 25.46
C GLU A 60 -17.65 4.68 24.69
N VAL A 61 -16.81 4.67 23.65
CA VAL A 61 -16.50 5.87 22.86
C VAL A 61 -17.40 6.05 21.64
N ASN A 62 -18.40 5.17 21.49
CA ASN A 62 -19.29 5.12 20.34
C ASN A 62 -18.51 5.15 18.99
N PHE A 63 -17.48 4.31 18.87
CA PHE A 63 -16.70 4.20 17.64
C PHE A 63 -17.46 3.40 16.59
N HIS A 64 -17.81 4.02 15.46
CA HIS A 64 -18.48 3.33 14.37
C HIS A 64 -18.27 3.98 13.01
N LEU A 65 -18.37 3.19 11.95
CA LEU A 65 -18.45 3.74 10.60
C LEU A 65 -19.78 4.48 10.41
N PRO A 66 -19.85 5.48 9.52
CA PRO A 66 -21.12 6.12 9.18
C PRO A 66 -22.13 5.08 8.69
N GLY A 67 -23.28 4.99 9.36
CA GLY A 67 -24.36 4.03 9.04
C GLY A 67 -24.33 2.71 9.83
N ALA A 68 -23.25 2.44 10.57
CA ALA A 68 -23.14 1.29 11.46
C ALA A 68 -23.23 1.71 12.94
N ALA A 69 -23.24 0.74 13.85
CA ALA A 69 -23.19 0.92 15.30
C ALA A 69 -21.92 0.29 15.91
N ALA A 70 -21.54 0.74 17.11
CA ALA A 70 -20.31 0.31 17.77
C ALA A 70 -20.26 -1.20 18.12
N HIS A 71 -21.41 -1.85 18.25
CA HIS A 71 -21.51 -3.30 18.50
C HIS A 71 -21.46 -4.14 17.22
N GLU A 72 -21.43 -3.53 16.04
CA GLU A 72 -21.40 -4.21 14.74
C GLU A 72 -19.98 -4.41 14.22
N PHE A 73 -19.05 -4.76 15.11
CA PHE A 73 -17.66 -5.05 14.78
C PHE A 73 -17.19 -6.37 15.35
N LEU A 74 -16.37 -7.07 14.55
CA LEU A 74 -15.52 -8.17 15.00
C LEU A 74 -14.08 -7.69 15.10
N VAL A 75 -13.35 -8.22 16.08
CA VAL A 75 -11.96 -7.83 16.34
C VAL A 75 -11.01 -8.80 15.64
N VAL A 76 -10.08 -8.26 14.86
CA VAL A 76 -8.97 -9.05 14.33
C VAL A 76 -7.99 -9.28 15.48
N ARG A 77 -7.74 -10.55 15.83
CA ARG A 77 -6.86 -10.91 16.96
C ARG A 77 -5.42 -10.46 16.84
N TRP A 78 -4.99 -9.95 15.70
CA TRP A 78 -3.62 -9.47 15.54
C TRP A 78 -3.58 -7.97 15.74
N ALA A 79 -3.09 -7.54 16.90
CA ALA A 79 -2.84 -6.14 17.18
C ALA A 79 -1.42 -5.77 16.74
N ARG A 80 -1.31 -4.72 15.93
CA ARG A 80 -0.04 -4.25 15.39
C ARG A 80 0.56 -3.19 16.30
N TYR A 81 1.82 -3.34 16.68
CA TYR A 81 2.53 -2.29 17.40
C TYR A 81 2.76 -1.08 16.46
N THR A 82 2.30 0.10 16.86
CA THR A 82 2.37 1.35 16.08
C THR A 82 3.02 2.51 16.84
N GLY A 83 3.59 2.26 18.03
CA GLY A 83 4.18 3.31 18.87
C GLY A 83 5.31 4.13 18.20
N PHE A 84 5.98 3.56 17.19
CA PHE A 84 7.02 4.26 16.43
C PHE A 84 6.49 5.16 15.30
N GLN A 85 5.19 5.14 15.01
CA GLN A 85 4.59 5.87 13.88
C GLN A 85 4.14 7.29 14.24
N PHE A 86 4.13 7.66 15.53
CA PHE A 86 3.61 8.93 16.01
C PHE A 86 4.65 9.64 16.88
N LEU A 87 5.17 10.78 16.40
CA LEU A 87 6.23 11.55 17.07
C LEU A 87 5.80 12.21 18.39
N GLN A 88 4.49 12.30 18.66
CA GLN A 88 3.92 13.05 19.80
C GLN A 88 3.13 12.17 20.78
N GLU A 89 3.11 10.85 20.59
CA GLU A 89 2.34 9.93 21.44
C GLU A 89 3.27 9.00 22.23
N PRO A 90 2.87 8.53 23.43
CA PRO A 90 3.62 7.54 24.17
C PRO A 90 3.93 6.32 23.27
N LEU A 91 5.18 5.87 23.30
CA LEU A 91 5.77 4.86 22.42
C LEU A 91 5.11 3.46 22.52
N GLU A 92 3.98 3.32 23.20
CA GLU A 92 3.31 2.08 23.54
C GLU A 92 1.87 2.08 23.01
N ALA A 93 1.72 2.13 21.69
CA ALA A 93 0.43 2.12 21.01
C ALA A 93 0.27 0.91 20.09
N TYR A 94 -0.95 0.40 20.00
CA TYR A 94 -1.35 -0.67 19.11
C TYR A 94 -2.50 -0.24 18.21
N ALA A 95 -2.46 -0.68 16.96
CA ALA A 95 -3.59 -0.64 16.04
C ALA A 95 -4.27 -2.01 16.00
N ILE A 96 -5.57 -2.03 16.29
CA ILE A 96 -6.41 -3.23 16.32
C ILE A 96 -7.37 -3.18 15.14
N GLY A 97 -7.28 -4.16 14.25
CA GLY A 97 -8.15 -4.25 13.08
C GLY A 97 -9.58 -4.62 13.45
N LEU A 98 -10.54 -3.97 12.79
CA LEU A 98 -11.97 -4.17 13.02
C LEU A 98 -12.66 -4.52 11.71
N ARG A 99 -13.54 -5.52 11.74
CA ARG A 99 -14.39 -5.92 10.62
C ARG A 99 -15.83 -5.54 10.94
N CYS A 100 -16.43 -4.69 10.12
CA CYS A 100 -17.84 -4.35 10.27
C CYS A 100 -18.73 -5.56 9.90
N THR A 101 -19.80 -5.76 10.66
CA THR A 101 -20.84 -6.78 10.41
C THR A 101 -22.17 -6.18 9.99
N HIS A 102 -22.26 -4.85 9.88
CA HIS A 102 -23.46 -4.18 9.41
C HIS A 102 -23.81 -4.66 7.99
N PRO A 103 -25.08 -5.00 7.71
CA PRO A 103 -25.49 -5.48 6.39
C PRO A 103 -25.05 -4.55 5.25
N GLY A 104 -24.31 -5.09 4.28
CA GLY A 104 -23.77 -4.32 3.15
C GLY A 104 -22.45 -3.59 3.43
N MET A 105 -21.90 -3.70 4.63
CA MET A 105 -20.60 -3.13 5.02
C MET A 105 -19.58 -4.19 5.42
N GLU A 106 -19.79 -5.47 5.09
CA GLU A 106 -18.98 -6.59 5.59
C GLU A 106 -17.53 -6.64 5.08
N ASP A 107 -17.22 -5.83 4.05
CA ASP A 107 -15.86 -5.62 3.51
C ASP A 107 -15.26 -4.27 3.97
N GLN A 108 -15.98 -3.51 4.78
CA GLN A 108 -15.49 -2.26 5.35
C GLN A 108 -14.72 -2.57 6.63
N HIS A 109 -13.40 -2.65 6.46
CA HIS A 109 -12.46 -2.83 7.55
C HIS A 109 -11.93 -1.47 8.01
N THR A 110 -11.82 -1.30 9.32
CA THR A 110 -11.25 -0.11 9.97
C THR A 110 -10.29 -0.56 11.06
N PHE A 111 -9.76 0.36 11.85
CA PHE A 111 -8.97 0.02 13.03
C PHE A 111 -9.19 1.05 14.14
N ILE A 112 -8.99 0.62 15.38
CA ILE A 112 -8.90 1.51 16.53
C ILE A 112 -7.48 1.47 17.10
N ARG A 113 -7.04 2.58 17.67
CA ARG A 113 -5.78 2.66 18.41
C ARG A 113 -6.03 2.60 19.91
N MET A 114 -5.23 1.79 20.59
CA MET A 114 -5.25 1.67 22.06
C MET A 114 -3.82 1.68 22.58
N SER A 115 -3.60 2.20 23.78
CA SER A 115 -2.30 2.07 24.43
C SER A 115 -2.07 0.62 24.89
N TRP A 116 -0.81 0.24 25.09
CA TRP A 116 -0.48 -1.06 25.66
C TRP A 116 -1.22 -1.31 26.98
N GLY A 117 -1.12 -0.38 27.94
CA GLY A 117 -1.78 -0.51 29.24
C GLY A 117 -3.30 -0.68 29.11
N GLN A 118 -3.94 0.09 28.23
CA GLN A 118 -5.38 -0.02 27.99
C GLN A 118 -5.74 -1.40 27.45
N LEU A 119 -4.96 -1.92 26.50
CA LEU A 119 -5.16 -3.24 25.92
C LEU A 119 -4.85 -4.37 26.93
N MET A 120 -3.97 -4.14 27.90
CA MET A 120 -3.69 -5.08 29.00
C MET A 120 -4.72 -5.00 30.14
N GLY A 121 -5.70 -4.09 30.07
CA GLY A 121 -6.72 -3.94 31.10
C GLY A 121 -6.24 -3.20 32.37
N ASP A 122 -5.16 -2.42 32.27
CA ASP A 122 -4.72 -1.56 33.37
C ASP A 122 -5.69 -0.38 33.52
N PRO A 123 -6.39 -0.26 34.68
CA PRO A 123 -7.38 0.80 34.90
C PRO A 123 -6.78 2.21 34.92
N GLU A 124 -5.48 2.35 35.19
CA GLU A 124 -4.76 3.63 35.25
C GLU A 124 -4.04 3.95 33.93
N ALA A 125 -4.22 3.13 32.90
CA ALA A 125 -3.53 3.30 31.63
C ALA A 125 -3.90 4.62 30.95
N VAL A 126 -2.89 5.27 30.36
CA VAL A 126 -3.09 6.44 29.50
C VAL A 126 -3.96 6.04 28.30
N ARG A 127 -5.11 6.70 28.16
CA ARG A 127 -6.00 6.53 27.01
C ARG A 127 -5.51 7.37 25.85
N LEU A 128 -5.34 6.75 24.69
CA LEU A 128 -4.99 7.48 23.47
C LEU A 128 -6.20 8.25 22.94
N PRO A 129 -6.00 9.40 22.27
CA PRO A 129 -7.06 10.06 21.51
C PRO A 129 -7.68 9.09 20.51
N VAL A 130 -9.01 8.97 20.56
CA VAL A 130 -9.79 8.12 19.64
C VAL A 130 -9.57 8.63 18.22
N ASN A 131 -9.11 7.74 17.33
CA ASN A 131 -8.99 8.08 15.92
C ASN A 131 -10.36 8.12 15.25
N GLU A 132 -10.49 8.92 14.20
CA GLU A 132 -11.63 8.81 13.30
C GLU A 132 -11.67 7.42 12.65
N PRO A 133 -12.86 6.85 12.43
CA PRO A 133 -13.02 5.58 11.74
C PRO A 133 -12.72 5.78 10.25
N VAL A 134 -11.52 5.37 9.83
CA VAL A 134 -11.07 5.41 8.44
C VAL A 134 -11.03 4.00 7.87
N LEU A 135 -11.50 3.82 6.63
CA LEU A 135 -11.42 2.51 6.01
C LEU A 135 -9.97 2.16 5.70
N ALA A 136 -9.57 0.93 6.01
CA ALA A 136 -8.26 0.40 5.64
C ALA A 136 -8.03 0.49 4.11
N SER A 137 -9.10 0.37 3.32
CA SER A 137 -9.06 0.57 1.87
C SER A 137 -8.73 2.00 1.47
N ASP A 138 -9.22 3.00 2.20
CA ASP A 138 -9.03 4.42 1.89
C ASP A 138 -7.57 4.85 2.17
N MET A 139 -6.91 4.16 3.08
CA MET A 139 -5.49 4.38 3.43
C MET A 139 -4.50 3.73 2.44
N MET A 140 -4.97 3.00 1.43
CA MET A 140 -4.09 2.43 0.41
C MET A 140 -3.74 3.46 -0.66
N THR A 141 -2.49 3.49 -1.14
CA THR A 141 -2.04 4.42 -2.22
C THR A 141 -2.92 4.32 -3.46
N LEU A 142 -3.45 3.13 -3.70
CA LEU A 142 -4.25 2.83 -4.86
C LEU A 142 -5.75 3.13 -4.67
N ALA A 143 -6.18 3.55 -3.49
CA ALA A 143 -7.59 3.78 -3.15
C ALA A 143 -8.27 4.74 -4.13
N ARG A 144 -7.63 5.88 -4.43
CA ARG A 144 -8.12 6.90 -5.36
C ARG A 144 -8.31 6.40 -6.80
N TYR A 145 -7.76 5.24 -7.13
CA TYR A 145 -7.86 4.65 -8.47
C TYR A 145 -8.84 3.49 -8.55
N ARG A 146 -9.45 3.09 -7.42
CA ARG A 146 -10.45 2.02 -7.40
C ARG A 146 -11.78 2.53 -7.92
N ASP A 147 -12.42 1.74 -8.78
CA ASP A 147 -13.77 2.03 -9.28
C ASP A 147 -14.85 1.77 -8.22
N THR A 148 -14.54 0.95 -7.21
CA THR A 148 -15.41 0.69 -6.05
C THR A 148 -14.62 0.81 -4.76
N ARG A 149 -15.28 1.30 -3.70
CA ARG A 149 -14.63 1.56 -2.40
C ARG A 149 -14.17 0.26 -1.70
N THR A 150 -14.87 -0.85 -1.93
CA THR A 150 -14.71 -2.12 -1.17
C THR A 150 -14.63 -3.40 -2.02
N GLY A 151 -14.84 -3.34 -3.34
CA GLY A 151 -14.88 -4.52 -4.21
C GLY A 151 -13.52 -4.95 -4.76
N PRO A 152 -13.45 -6.10 -5.48
CA PRO A 152 -12.29 -6.40 -6.31
C PRO A 152 -12.13 -5.27 -7.31
N SER A 153 -11.11 -4.45 -7.10
CA SER A 153 -10.77 -3.39 -8.03
C SER A 153 -10.06 -4.03 -9.22
N ARG A 154 -10.13 -3.41 -10.40
CA ARG A 154 -9.26 -3.70 -11.56
C ARG A 154 -7.80 -3.31 -11.27
N THR A 155 -7.28 -3.63 -10.10
CA THR A 155 -5.89 -3.40 -9.67
C THR A 155 -5.22 -4.75 -9.45
N GLY A 156 -3.93 -4.86 -9.78
CA GLY A 156 -3.21 -6.13 -9.66
C GLY A 156 -3.48 -7.05 -10.86
N VAL A 157 -3.62 -8.35 -10.65
CA VAL A 157 -3.80 -9.34 -11.74
C VAL A 157 -5.05 -9.04 -12.57
N ASP A 158 -6.11 -8.53 -11.96
CA ASP A 158 -7.38 -8.16 -12.62
C ASP A 158 -7.25 -6.89 -13.48
N ALA A 159 -6.27 -6.03 -13.21
CA ALA A 159 -5.91 -4.92 -14.12
C ALA A 159 -5.37 -5.44 -15.46
N TYR A 160 -4.80 -6.63 -15.44
CA TYR A 160 -4.20 -7.30 -16.60
C TYR A 160 -5.07 -8.44 -17.14
N GLY A 161 -6.27 -8.64 -16.56
CA GLY A 161 -7.26 -9.59 -17.05
C GLY A 161 -7.82 -9.12 -18.39
N THR A 162 -7.77 -10.01 -19.37
CA THR A 162 -8.12 -9.83 -20.80
C THR A 162 -9.03 -8.64 -21.08
N ALA A 163 -8.47 -7.63 -21.75
CA ALA A 163 -9.27 -6.65 -22.46
C ALA A 163 -10.21 -7.40 -23.42
N SER A 164 -11.47 -6.96 -23.51
CA SER A 164 -12.45 -7.51 -24.47
C SER A 164 -12.07 -7.23 -25.92
N ASP A 165 -11.10 -6.35 -26.10
CA ASP A 165 -10.64 -5.79 -27.36
C ASP A 165 -9.14 -6.14 -27.46
N ASP A 166 -8.55 -6.17 -28.65
CA ASP A 166 -7.13 -6.51 -28.88
C ASP A 166 -6.11 -5.56 -28.19
N SER A 167 -6.56 -4.67 -27.31
CA SER A 167 -5.73 -3.77 -26.51
C SER A 167 -4.95 -4.53 -25.44
N VAL A 168 -3.75 -4.02 -25.14
CA VAL A 168 -2.89 -4.62 -24.13
C VAL A 168 -3.47 -4.37 -22.74
N PRO A 169 -3.76 -5.40 -21.93
CA PRO A 169 -4.39 -5.21 -20.63
C PRO A 169 -3.59 -4.29 -19.70
N GLY A 170 -4.28 -3.37 -19.02
CA GLY A 170 -3.74 -2.53 -17.94
C GLY A 170 -2.93 -1.31 -18.36
N THR A 171 -2.82 -1.00 -19.66
CA THR A 171 -2.14 0.21 -20.15
C THR A 171 -2.89 1.50 -19.78
N ASP A 172 -4.22 1.45 -19.75
CA ASP A 172 -5.10 2.50 -19.25
C ASP A 172 -4.85 2.80 -17.76
N PHE A 173 -4.73 1.75 -16.95
CA PHE A 173 -4.44 1.86 -15.53
C PHE A 173 -3.01 2.37 -15.27
N ASP A 174 -2.04 1.94 -16.07
CA ASP A 174 -0.68 2.46 -16.05
C ASP A 174 -0.65 3.98 -16.27
N LEU A 175 -1.42 4.48 -17.26
CA LEU A 175 -1.57 5.91 -17.52
C LEU A 175 -2.29 6.64 -16.38
N LYS A 176 -3.33 6.06 -15.79
CA LYS A 176 -4.04 6.64 -14.63
C LYS A 176 -3.08 6.89 -13.47
N LEU A 177 -2.18 5.94 -13.21
CA LEU A 177 -1.18 6.04 -12.15
C LEU A 177 -0.09 7.06 -12.45
N LEU A 178 0.40 7.12 -13.70
CA LEU A 178 1.38 8.12 -14.12
C LEU A 178 0.83 9.54 -14.00
N ASN A 179 -0.42 9.77 -14.43
CA ASN A 179 -1.07 11.07 -14.31
C ASN A 179 -1.24 11.47 -12.85
N GLY A 180 -1.76 10.59 -11.98
CA GLY A 180 -1.93 10.95 -10.58
C GLY A 180 -0.60 11.13 -9.83
N ALA A 181 0.47 10.43 -10.22
CA ALA A 181 1.80 10.71 -9.67
C ALA A 181 2.32 12.09 -10.08
N LEU A 182 2.05 12.52 -11.32
CA LEU A 182 2.38 13.88 -11.77
C LEU A 182 1.55 14.94 -11.02
N ASP A 183 0.26 14.66 -10.79
CA ASP A 183 -0.62 15.56 -10.03
C ASP A 183 -0.10 15.77 -8.59
N ASP A 184 0.31 14.70 -7.91
CA ASP A 184 0.89 14.78 -6.56
C ASP A 184 2.18 15.62 -6.52
N VAL A 185 3.03 15.48 -7.55
CA VAL A 185 4.27 16.27 -7.70
C VAL A 185 3.96 17.75 -7.88
N LEU A 186 2.99 18.07 -8.74
CA LEU A 186 2.56 19.44 -8.97
C LEU A 186 1.92 20.05 -7.72
N GLU A 187 1.16 19.27 -6.95
CA GLU A 187 0.62 19.70 -5.66
C GLU A 187 1.72 19.97 -4.64
N GLN A 188 2.71 19.07 -4.52
CA GLN A 188 3.87 19.26 -3.65
C GLN A 188 4.62 20.55 -3.99
N HIS A 189 4.86 20.80 -5.28
CA HIS A 189 5.51 21.99 -5.78
C HIS A 189 4.72 23.26 -5.40
N ARG A 190 3.41 23.28 -5.67
CA ARG A 190 2.53 24.41 -5.32
C ARG A 190 2.46 24.67 -3.82
N ALA A 191 2.52 23.62 -3.00
CA ALA A 191 2.51 23.73 -1.54
C ALA A 191 3.85 24.25 -0.96
N GLY A 192 4.86 24.51 -1.79
CA GLY A 192 6.18 24.98 -1.35
C GLY A 192 6.98 23.94 -0.57
N LYS A 193 6.57 22.66 -0.61
CA LYS A 193 7.27 21.58 0.07
C LYS A 193 8.50 21.21 -0.75
N GLY A 194 9.68 21.32 -0.12
CA GLY A 194 10.97 21.05 -0.75
C GLY A 194 11.21 19.58 -1.07
N ARG A 195 12.48 19.22 -1.29
CA ARG A 195 12.94 17.88 -1.73
C ARG A 195 12.93 16.82 -0.63
N GLU A 196 12.36 17.11 0.53
CA GLU A 196 12.43 16.23 1.69
C GLU A 196 11.59 14.97 1.46
N ILE A 197 12.22 13.80 1.64
CA ILE A 197 11.53 12.51 1.64
C ILE A 197 11.28 12.12 3.09
N ASN A 198 10.13 12.54 3.63
CA ASN A 198 9.76 12.31 5.03
C ASN A 198 8.75 11.17 5.23
N SER A 199 8.29 10.54 4.15
CA SER A 199 7.34 9.43 4.22
C SER A 199 7.44 8.51 3.02
N TRP A 200 6.97 7.27 3.19
CA TRP A 200 6.79 6.31 2.09
C TRP A 200 5.71 6.77 1.09
N TRP A 201 4.95 7.81 1.44
CA TRP A 201 3.89 8.42 0.65
C TRP A 201 4.36 9.66 -0.09
N ASN A 202 5.67 9.91 -0.12
CA ASN A 202 6.24 11.09 -0.73
C ASN A 202 6.00 11.11 -2.25
N PRO A 203 5.50 12.21 -2.82
CA PRO A 203 5.25 12.31 -4.26
C PRO A 203 6.48 12.04 -5.13
N ALA A 204 7.68 12.39 -4.67
CA ALA A 204 8.93 12.06 -5.36
C ALA A 204 9.14 10.53 -5.51
N LEU A 205 8.84 9.77 -4.46
CA LEU A 205 8.96 8.32 -4.46
C LEU A 205 7.91 7.69 -5.39
N ASN A 206 6.66 8.15 -5.29
CA ASN A 206 5.56 7.67 -6.14
C ASN A 206 5.84 7.96 -7.62
N TRP A 207 6.36 9.15 -7.94
CA TRP A 207 6.79 9.54 -9.28
C TRP A 207 7.88 8.62 -9.82
N GLY A 208 8.94 8.39 -9.04
CA GLY A 208 10.03 7.49 -9.43
C GLY A 208 9.57 6.06 -9.67
N VAL A 209 8.68 5.52 -8.82
CA VAL A 209 8.13 4.16 -8.97
C VAL A 209 7.23 4.07 -10.21
N ALA A 210 6.37 5.06 -10.44
CA ALA A 210 5.51 5.09 -11.63
C ALA A 210 6.35 5.14 -12.91
N LEU A 211 7.38 5.99 -12.96
CA LEU A 211 8.28 6.09 -14.10
C LEU A 211 9.17 4.86 -14.30
N ALA A 212 9.64 4.19 -13.25
CA ALA A 212 10.52 3.04 -13.41
C ALA A 212 9.78 1.77 -13.88
N GLY A 213 8.50 1.62 -13.52
CA GLY A 213 7.73 0.41 -13.83
C GLY A 213 6.80 0.55 -15.03
N ARG A 214 6.04 1.65 -15.09
CA ARG A 214 4.84 1.75 -15.95
C ARG A 214 5.14 2.44 -17.26
N TYR A 215 5.85 3.56 -17.20
CA TYR A 215 6.20 4.33 -18.39
C TYR A 215 7.05 3.52 -19.40
N PRO A 216 8.10 2.77 -19.00
CA PRO A 216 8.84 1.86 -19.87
C PRO A 216 7.98 0.86 -20.61
N ARG A 217 6.99 0.29 -19.92
CA ARG A 217 6.04 -0.68 -20.47
C ARG A 217 5.16 -0.02 -21.54
N LEU A 218 4.64 1.18 -21.29
CA LEU A 218 3.86 1.94 -22.26
C LEU A 218 4.68 2.28 -23.52
N LYS A 219 5.92 2.79 -23.35
CA LYS A 219 6.81 3.08 -24.49
C LYS A 219 7.19 1.81 -25.27
N TYR A 220 7.36 0.69 -24.58
CA TYR A 220 7.56 -0.59 -25.25
C TYR A 220 6.36 -0.96 -26.13
N PHE A 221 5.13 -0.90 -25.61
CA PHE A 221 3.95 -1.23 -26.41
C PHE A 221 3.69 -0.23 -27.53
N GLU A 222 3.96 1.06 -27.32
CA GLU A 222 3.95 2.06 -28.40
C GLU A 222 4.94 1.69 -29.50
N SER A 223 6.18 1.33 -29.15
CA SER A 223 7.21 0.94 -30.14
C SER A 223 6.89 -0.33 -30.93
N LYS A 224 5.92 -1.12 -30.45
CA LYS A 224 5.44 -2.34 -31.10
C LYS A 224 4.07 -2.13 -31.77
N GLU A 225 3.54 -0.91 -31.78
CA GLU A 225 2.22 -0.57 -32.31
C GLU A 225 1.09 -1.40 -31.66
N ARG A 226 1.22 -1.67 -30.36
CA ARG A 226 0.28 -2.49 -29.56
C ARG A 226 -0.64 -1.68 -28.65
N LEU A 227 -0.57 -0.35 -28.72
CA LEU A 227 -1.51 0.52 -28.02
C LEU A 227 -2.68 0.82 -28.95
N ASP A 228 -3.90 0.76 -28.44
CA ASP A 228 -5.06 1.30 -29.15
C ASP A 228 -4.95 2.85 -29.28
N GLU A 229 -5.74 3.42 -30.20
CA GLU A 229 -5.69 4.85 -30.51
C GLU A 229 -5.97 5.74 -29.29
N GLN A 230 -6.90 5.31 -28.43
CA GLN A 230 -7.28 6.06 -27.23
C GLN A 230 -6.13 6.10 -26.22
N THR A 231 -5.49 4.96 -25.98
CA THR A 231 -4.35 4.82 -25.07
C THR A 231 -3.12 5.56 -25.61
N LEU A 232 -2.87 5.50 -26.92
CA LEU A 232 -1.78 6.23 -27.56
C LEU A 232 -1.97 7.76 -27.41
N ALA A 233 -3.17 8.27 -27.71
CA ALA A 233 -3.48 9.68 -27.54
C ALA A 233 -3.34 10.12 -26.08
N ALA A 234 -3.77 9.30 -25.13
CA ALA A 234 -3.64 9.57 -23.69
C ALA A 234 -2.17 9.56 -23.22
N LEU A 235 -1.33 8.69 -23.79
CA LEU A 235 0.12 8.68 -23.54
C LEU A 235 0.77 9.97 -24.03
N HIS A 236 0.50 10.41 -25.26
CA HIS A 236 1.05 11.67 -25.78
C HIS A 236 0.56 12.89 -25.00
N ALA A 237 -0.71 12.89 -24.56
CA ALA A 237 -1.24 13.93 -23.70
C ALA A 237 -0.51 13.96 -22.34
N PHE A 238 -0.24 12.80 -21.73
CA PHE A 238 0.56 12.71 -20.52
C PHE A 238 1.99 13.26 -20.72
N GLU A 239 2.65 12.90 -21.81
CA GLU A 239 4.01 13.39 -22.13
C GLU A 239 4.04 14.91 -22.32
N ALA A 240 3.03 15.47 -23.00
CA ALA A 240 2.89 16.92 -23.14
C ALA A 240 2.66 17.62 -21.79
N ARG A 241 1.83 17.05 -20.91
CA ARG A 241 1.61 17.56 -19.54
C ARG A 241 2.91 17.52 -18.73
N ALA A 242 3.67 16.43 -18.81
CA ALA A 242 4.93 16.31 -18.09
C ALA A 242 5.98 17.30 -18.59
N ALA A 243 6.04 17.56 -19.91
CA ALA A 243 6.92 18.58 -20.48
C ALA A 243 6.57 19.99 -19.99
N GLN A 244 5.28 20.29 -19.82
CA GLN A 244 4.84 21.57 -19.20
C GLN A 244 5.20 21.67 -17.72
N ALA A 245 5.35 20.53 -17.04
CA ALA A 245 5.73 20.44 -15.62
C ALA A 245 7.25 20.38 -15.39
N GLU A 246 8.07 20.50 -16.44
CA GLU A 246 9.52 20.31 -16.38
C GLU A 246 10.19 21.18 -15.30
N THR A 247 9.79 22.45 -15.18
CA THR A 247 10.31 23.35 -14.13
C THR A 247 10.04 22.81 -12.72
N ALA A 248 8.82 22.35 -12.45
CA ALA A 248 8.46 21.79 -11.14
C ALA A 248 9.24 20.50 -10.84
N LEU A 249 9.43 19.65 -11.86
CA LEU A 249 10.24 18.44 -11.76
C LEU A 249 11.70 18.78 -11.42
N GLN A 250 12.31 19.74 -12.12
CA GLN A 250 13.70 20.15 -11.89
C GLN A 250 13.91 20.77 -10.51
N GLU A 251 12.99 21.64 -10.07
CA GLU A 251 13.07 22.28 -8.75
C GLU A 251 12.99 21.23 -7.63
N LEU A 252 12.11 20.23 -7.77
CA LEU A 252 11.99 19.10 -6.85
C LEU A 252 13.09 18.03 -7.02
N GLY A 253 13.98 18.17 -8.01
CA GLY A 253 15.05 17.20 -8.27
C GLY A 253 14.55 15.86 -8.83
N LEU A 254 13.42 15.88 -9.54
CA LEU A 254 12.76 14.71 -10.10
C LEU A 254 13.12 14.52 -11.58
N VAL A 255 13.13 13.25 -12.00
CA VAL A 255 13.46 12.87 -13.38
C VAL A 255 12.28 13.14 -14.33
N SER A 256 12.56 13.62 -15.54
CA SER A 256 11.55 13.81 -16.57
C SER A 256 11.25 12.50 -17.31
N PRO A 257 10.01 12.27 -17.79
CA PRO A 257 9.66 11.01 -18.47
C PRO A 257 10.50 10.77 -19.72
N VAL A 258 10.78 11.82 -20.51
CA VAL A 258 11.58 11.74 -21.74
C VAL A 258 12.93 11.07 -21.51
N SER A 259 13.61 11.44 -20.41
CA SER A 259 14.92 10.85 -20.06
C SER A 259 14.84 9.35 -19.69
N VAL A 260 13.67 8.89 -19.24
CA VAL A 260 13.41 7.47 -18.92
C VAL A 260 13.08 6.67 -20.18
N ALA A 261 12.38 7.25 -21.16
CA ALA A 261 11.94 6.57 -22.38
C ALA A 261 13.10 5.92 -23.15
N GLU A 262 14.17 6.69 -23.38
CA GLU A 262 15.32 6.19 -24.14
C GLU A 262 16.01 5.02 -23.45
N SER A 263 16.18 5.13 -22.12
CA SER A 263 16.80 4.08 -21.31
C SER A 263 15.94 2.82 -21.30
N ALA A 264 14.62 2.97 -21.16
CA ALA A 264 13.66 1.90 -21.20
C ALA A 264 13.67 1.11 -22.52
N LEU A 265 13.62 1.82 -23.65
CA LEU A 265 13.64 1.19 -24.98
C LEU A 265 14.96 0.46 -25.25
N LYS A 266 16.10 1.05 -24.86
CA LYS A 266 17.41 0.38 -24.93
C LYS A 266 17.46 -0.89 -24.07
N GLN A 267 16.85 -0.88 -22.88
CA GLN A 267 16.77 -2.07 -22.01
C GLN A 267 15.85 -3.14 -22.60
N ALA A 268 14.69 -2.76 -23.15
CA ALA A 268 13.77 -3.69 -23.81
C ALA A 268 14.42 -4.36 -25.02
N GLN A 269 15.09 -3.60 -25.88
CA GLN A 269 15.86 -4.15 -27.02
C GLN A 269 16.91 -5.14 -26.56
N LYS A 270 17.70 -4.83 -25.52
CA LYS A 270 18.70 -5.77 -24.96
C LYS A 270 18.06 -7.05 -24.42
N ALA A 271 16.88 -6.96 -23.81
CA ALA A 271 16.15 -8.11 -23.31
C ALA A 271 15.65 -9.03 -24.43
N GLU A 272 15.10 -8.46 -25.51
CA GLU A 272 14.63 -9.20 -26.68
C GLU A 272 15.76 -9.92 -27.44
N HIS A 273 16.94 -9.30 -27.51
CA HIS A 273 18.10 -9.88 -28.19
C HIS A 273 18.91 -10.85 -27.31
N GLY A 274 18.36 -11.30 -26.18
CA GLY A 274 18.96 -12.31 -25.32
C GLY A 274 20.20 -11.85 -24.52
N ALA A 275 20.51 -10.55 -24.53
CA ALA A 275 21.68 -9.97 -23.85
C ALA A 275 21.39 -9.57 -22.38
N TYR A 276 20.27 -10.03 -21.81
CA TYR A 276 19.96 -9.78 -20.41
C TYR A 276 20.70 -10.79 -19.52
N SER A 277 21.91 -10.43 -19.07
CA SER A 277 22.53 -11.15 -17.97
C SER A 277 21.67 -10.93 -16.72
N ARG A 278 21.01 -11.98 -16.21
CA ARG A 278 20.48 -11.97 -14.85
C ARG A 278 21.65 -11.65 -13.91
N ARG A 279 21.81 -10.38 -13.52
CA ARG A 279 22.56 -10.09 -12.30
C ARG A 279 21.68 -10.62 -11.18
N HIS A 280 21.95 -11.84 -10.73
CA HIS A 280 21.50 -12.26 -9.42
C HIS A 280 21.96 -11.18 -8.45
N ARG A 281 21.02 -10.36 -7.97
CA ARG A 281 21.25 -9.51 -6.81
C ARG A 281 21.41 -10.48 -5.65
N ILE A 282 22.65 -10.88 -5.39
CA ILE A 282 23.01 -11.66 -4.21
C ILE A 282 22.62 -10.77 -3.02
N ARG A 283 21.49 -11.09 -2.37
CA ARG A 283 21.09 -10.57 -1.06
C ARG A 283 21.87 -11.29 0.04
N ASN A 284 23.20 -11.21 -0.01
CA ASN A 284 24.04 -11.44 1.15
C ASN A 284 24.89 -10.18 1.26
N PRO A 285 24.46 -9.15 2.01
CA PRO A 285 25.38 -8.09 2.37
C PRO A 285 26.57 -8.77 3.06
N GLN A 286 27.76 -8.62 2.50
CA GLN A 286 28.96 -8.96 3.25
C GLN A 286 28.95 -8.08 4.51
N PRO A 287 29.26 -8.63 5.69
CA PRO A 287 29.49 -7.80 6.87
C PRO A 287 30.51 -6.73 6.51
N LEU A 288 30.26 -5.50 6.93
CA LEU A 288 31.26 -4.43 6.91
C LEU A 288 32.39 -4.85 7.86
N THR A 289 33.28 -5.72 7.39
CA THR A 289 34.56 -5.94 8.06
C THR A 289 35.31 -4.62 7.97
N GLU A 290 35.59 -4.08 9.14
CA GLU A 290 36.43 -2.92 9.40
C GLU A 290 37.55 -2.84 8.37
N ALA A 291 37.58 -1.72 7.65
CA ALA A 291 38.70 -1.39 6.79
C ALA A 291 39.97 -1.49 7.63
N LYS A 292 40.84 -2.44 7.26
CA LYS A 292 42.21 -2.51 7.76
C LYS A 292 42.80 -1.11 7.72
N SER A 293 43.18 -0.62 8.90
CA SER A 293 44.02 0.56 9.07
C SER A 293 45.27 0.43 8.20
N ARG A 294 45.29 1.22 7.14
CA ARG A 294 46.47 1.77 6.48
C ARG A 294 46.40 3.26 6.83
N GLN A 295 47.39 3.94 7.39
CA GLN A 295 48.79 3.72 7.75
C GLN A 295 48.98 4.55 9.07
N ASP A 296 50.03 4.42 9.89
CA ASP A 296 51.35 4.99 9.64
C ASP A 296 52.34 4.52 10.72
N THR A 297 53.35 3.73 10.33
CA THR A 297 54.79 3.99 10.55
C THR A 297 55.62 3.00 9.75
#